data_AF-A0A563CLS5-F1
#
_entry.id   AF-A0A563CLS5-F1
#
_cell.length_a   1.000
_cell.length_b   1.000
_cell.length_c   1.000
_cell.angle_alpha   90.00
_cell.angle_beta   90.00
_cell.angle_gamma   90.00
#
_symmetry.space_group_name_H-M   'P 1'
#
loop_
_entity.id
_entity.type
_entity.pdbx_description
1 polymer ?
#
loop_
_entity_poly.entity_id
_entity_poly.type
_entity_poly.pdbx_seq_one_letter_code
_entity_poly.pdbx_strand_id
1 'polypeptide(L)'
;MEKRRDEHNHSALRPEPLPLWTKMADVAMRPLMFMLGGFRRDSMQETHPWHCQRDIDPSLIDPALTVTTNGETDELLPGRFSFLFHAPGLVGWRHYSVLQAKPPFHIGWVVRERGSGRVKQSIVHRLPIDDQYVRMLSGPAHLETEFFCGTS
;
A
#
# COMPACT_ATOMS: atom_id res chain seq x y z
N MET A 1 -20.01 31.68 -4.48
CA MET A 1 -20.18 30.38 -5.16
C MET A 1 -18.89 29.59 -5.01
N GLU A 2 -18.84 28.75 -4.00
CA GLU A 2 -17.68 27.95 -3.59
C GLU A 2 -17.63 26.69 -4.44
N LYS A 3 -16.82 26.74 -5.50
CA LYS A 3 -16.70 25.66 -6.47
C LYS A 3 -15.72 24.61 -5.93
N ARG A 4 -16.27 23.54 -5.36
CA ARG A 4 -15.69 22.20 -5.10
C ARG A 4 -14.16 22.12 -5.06
N ARG A 5 -13.59 22.17 -3.84
CA ARG A 5 -12.21 21.73 -3.55
C ARG A 5 -12.06 20.20 -3.45
N ASP A 6 -13.14 19.45 -3.59
CA ASP A 6 -13.17 18.01 -3.29
C ASP A 6 -12.77 17.12 -4.48
N GLU A 7 -12.55 17.67 -5.67
CA GLU A 7 -12.24 16.90 -6.89
C GLU A 7 -10.71 16.72 -7.14
N HIS A 8 -9.84 17.28 -6.29
CA HIS A 8 -8.39 17.31 -6.54
C HIS A 8 -7.53 16.47 -5.58
N ASN A 9 -8.10 15.65 -4.71
CA ASN A 9 -7.34 14.94 -3.67
C ASN A 9 -6.83 13.54 -4.05
N HIS A 10 -6.79 13.21 -5.33
CA HIS A 10 -6.41 11.87 -5.77
C HIS A 10 -5.45 11.90 -6.94
N SER A 11 -4.35 11.15 -6.82
CA SER A 11 -3.45 10.89 -7.94
C SER A 11 -4.20 10.17 -9.05
N ALA A 12 -4.02 10.59 -10.31
CA ALA A 12 -4.74 10.07 -11.49
C ALA A 12 -4.42 8.60 -11.86
N LEU A 13 -3.71 7.88 -10.99
CA LEU A 13 -3.31 6.49 -11.18
C LEU A 13 -4.50 5.56 -11.00
N ARG A 14 -4.95 4.96 -12.09
CA ARG A 14 -5.93 3.87 -12.11
C ARG A 14 -5.20 2.54 -12.25
N PRO A 15 -5.26 1.65 -11.24
CA PRO A 15 -4.60 0.35 -11.34
C PRO A 15 -5.23 -0.52 -12.43
N GLU A 16 -4.42 -1.37 -13.04
CA GLU A 16 -4.91 -2.33 -14.02
C GLU A 16 -5.85 -3.38 -13.38
N PRO A 17 -6.94 -3.76 -14.07
CA PRO A 17 -7.85 -4.77 -13.56
C PRO A 17 -7.15 -6.12 -13.39
N LEU A 18 -7.56 -6.86 -12.36
CA LEU A 18 -7.01 -8.18 -12.10
C LEU A 18 -7.41 -9.19 -13.19
N PRO A 19 -6.45 -9.97 -13.74
CA PRO A 19 -6.74 -11.08 -14.63
C PRO A 19 -7.70 -12.11 -14.00
N LEU A 20 -8.44 -12.83 -14.83
CA LEU A 20 -9.39 -13.83 -14.30
C LEU A 20 -8.70 -14.93 -13.48
N TRP A 21 -7.50 -15.35 -13.89
CA TRP A 21 -6.75 -16.39 -13.18
C TRP A 21 -6.31 -15.94 -11.77
N THR A 22 -6.00 -14.66 -11.56
CA THR A 22 -5.62 -14.17 -10.23
C THR A 22 -6.83 -14.18 -9.29
N LYS A 23 -8.01 -13.81 -9.81
CA LYS A 23 -9.27 -13.90 -9.05
C LYS A 23 -9.57 -15.34 -8.63
N MET A 24 -9.30 -16.31 -9.51
CA MET A 24 -9.44 -17.73 -9.17
C MET A 24 -8.41 -18.18 -8.13
N ALA A 25 -7.17 -17.70 -8.24
CA ALA A 25 -6.13 -17.94 -7.24
C ALA A 25 -6.51 -17.35 -5.88
N ASP A 26 -7.13 -16.17 -5.82
CA ASP A 26 -7.63 -15.57 -4.58
C ASP A 26 -8.67 -16.46 -3.91
N VAL A 27 -9.65 -16.97 -4.67
CA VAL A 27 -10.66 -17.89 -4.14
C VAL A 27 -10.02 -19.14 -3.54
N ALA A 28 -9.00 -19.69 -4.19
CA ALA A 28 -8.27 -20.86 -3.71
C ALA A 28 -7.41 -20.56 -2.46
N MET A 29 -6.85 -19.36 -2.36
CA MET A 29 -5.97 -18.95 -1.27
C MET A 29 -6.73 -18.50 -0.02
N ARG A 30 -7.99 -18.05 -0.14
CA ARG A 30 -8.81 -17.56 0.98
C ARG A 30 -8.86 -18.51 2.19
N PRO A 31 -9.10 -19.82 2.04
CA PRO A 31 -9.11 -20.74 3.20
C PRO A 31 -7.74 -20.86 3.88
N LEU A 32 -6.66 -20.89 3.08
CA LEU A 32 -5.29 -20.97 3.60
C LEU A 32 -4.93 -19.70 4.38
N MET A 33 -5.24 -18.54 3.81
CA MET A 33 -5.01 -17.25 4.46
C MET A 33 -5.85 -17.13 5.74
N PHE A 34 -7.12 -17.53 5.72
CA PHE A 34 -7.96 -17.57 6.92
C PHE A 34 -7.36 -18.44 8.04
N MET A 35 -6.78 -19.60 7.71
CA MET A 35 -6.06 -20.43 8.69
C MET A 35 -4.79 -19.75 9.21
N LEU A 36 -3.95 -19.20 8.33
CA LEU A 36 -2.72 -18.49 8.71
C LEU A 36 -2.99 -17.22 9.53
N GLY A 37 -4.12 -16.56 9.29
CA GLY A 37 -4.60 -15.39 10.03
C GLY A 37 -5.23 -15.71 11.39
N GLY A 38 -5.19 -16.97 11.83
CA GLY A 38 -5.73 -17.37 13.13
C GLY A 38 -7.24 -17.24 13.21
N PHE A 39 -7.96 -17.57 12.12
CA PHE A 39 -9.42 -17.58 12.03
C PHE A 39 -10.09 -16.21 12.27
N ARG A 40 -9.32 -15.13 12.26
CA ARG A 40 -9.88 -13.78 12.28
C ARG A 40 -10.35 -13.44 10.88
N ARG A 41 -11.60 -12.97 10.81
CA ARG A 41 -12.19 -12.34 9.63
C ARG A 41 -11.75 -10.88 9.52
N ASP A 42 -10.54 -10.57 10.00
CA ASP A 42 -9.91 -9.33 9.60
C ASP A 42 -9.82 -9.43 8.08
N SER A 43 -10.29 -8.40 7.36
CA SER A 43 -10.01 -8.25 5.94
C SER A 43 -8.49 -8.32 5.80
N MET A 44 -7.98 -9.53 5.61
CA MET A 44 -6.70 -9.81 4.99
C MET A 44 -6.83 -9.17 3.63
N GLN A 45 -6.62 -7.85 3.60
CA GLN A 45 -6.37 -7.02 2.44
C GLN A 45 -5.64 -7.93 1.48
N GLU A 46 -6.33 -8.45 0.46
CA GLU A 46 -5.91 -9.69 -0.16
C GLU A 46 -4.47 -9.48 -0.64
N THR A 47 -3.52 -10.21 -0.07
CA THR A 47 -2.16 -9.66 0.06
C THR A 47 -1.29 -9.98 -1.12
N HIS A 48 -1.82 -10.69 -2.09
CA HIS A 48 -1.01 -11.47 -3.00
C HIS A 48 -0.13 -10.58 -3.89
N PRO A 49 1.05 -11.09 -4.35
CA PRO A 49 1.94 -10.25 -5.16
C PRO A 49 1.28 -9.78 -6.46
N TRP A 50 0.26 -10.51 -6.95
CA TRP A 50 -0.52 -10.14 -8.12
C TRP A 50 -1.50 -8.96 -7.89
N HIS A 51 -1.70 -8.53 -6.63
CA HIS A 51 -2.43 -7.32 -6.29
C HIS A 51 -1.56 -6.07 -6.30
N CYS A 52 -0.24 -6.22 -6.41
CA CYS A 52 0.68 -5.10 -6.52
C CYS A 52 1.07 -4.88 -7.97
N GLN A 53 0.64 -3.75 -8.54
CA GLN A 53 1.20 -3.25 -9.78
C GLN A 53 2.49 -2.51 -9.46
N ARG A 54 3.62 -3.04 -9.94
CA ARG A 54 4.95 -2.47 -9.70
C ARG A 54 5.38 -1.57 -10.86
N ASP A 55 6.46 -0.84 -10.63
CA ASP A 55 7.16 -0.03 -11.62
C ASP A 55 6.26 1.07 -12.21
N ILE A 56 5.35 1.60 -11.39
CA ILE A 56 4.57 2.79 -11.75
C ILE A 56 5.51 3.98 -11.90
N ASP A 57 5.22 4.85 -12.86
CA ASP A 57 5.98 6.07 -13.05
C ASP A 57 5.72 7.05 -11.89
N PRO A 58 6.72 7.35 -11.03
CA PRO A 58 6.54 8.24 -9.90
C PRO A 58 6.22 9.69 -10.29
N SER A 59 6.51 10.09 -11.54
CA SER A 59 6.19 11.44 -12.03
C SER A 59 4.69 11.69 -12.18
N LEU A 60 3.87 10.63 -12.20
CA LEU A 60 2.41 10.70 -12.26
C LEU A 60 1.76 10.92 -10.88
N ILE A 61 2.55 10.92 -9.82
CA ILE A 61 2.09 11.09 -8.45
C ILE A 61 2.24 12.57 -8.09
N ASP A 62 1.15 13.21 -7.68
CA ASP A 62 1.20 14.58 -7.18
C ASP A 62 1.87 14.60 -5.79
N PRO A 63 3.05 15.22 -5.63
CA PRO A 63 3.73 15.31 -4.34
C PRO A 63 2.91 16.04 -3.27
N ALA A 64 1.96 16.90 -3.65
CA ALA A 64 1.09 17.59 -2.70
C ALA A 64 0.02 16.65 -2.08
N LEU A 65 -0.21 15.49 -2.70
CA LEU A 65 -1.18 14.49 -2.29
C LEU A 65 -0.52 13.24 -1.70
N THR A 66 0.77 13.34 -1.35
CA THR A 66 1.50 12.25 -0.71
C THR A 66 1.73 12.52 0.77
N VAL A 67 1.83 11.43 1.52
CA VAL A 67 2.29 11.44 2.91
C VAL A 67 3.64 10.75 2.94
N THR A 68 4.69 11.54 3.20
CA THR A 68 6.04 11.03 3.35
C THR A 68 6.25 10.49 4.75
N THR A 69 6.75 9.27 4.81
CA THR A 69 7.13 8.60 6.05
C THR A 69 8.60 8.23 5.98
N ASN A 70 9.29 8.58 7.05
CA ASN A 70 10.68 8.23 7.22
C ASN A 70 10.75 6.85 7.85
N GLY A 71 11.63 6.00 7.33
CA GLY A 71 11.93 4.76 8.03
C GLY A 71 12.53 5.06 9.40
N GLU A 72 12.15 4.25 10.39
CA GLU A 72 12.54 4.43 11.80
C GLU A 72 13.41 3.28 12.31
N THR A 73 13.55 2.20 11.54
CA THR A 73 14.19 0.96 12.00
C THR A 73 15.42 0.63 11.15
N ASP A 74 16.51 0.14 11.75
CA ASP A 74 17.62 -0.46 10.98
C ASP A 74 17.34 -1.94 10.65
N GLU A 75 16.22 -2.48 11.12
CA GLU A 75 15.84 -3.87 10.85
C GLU A 75 15.55 -4.05 9.37
N LEU A 76 16.25 -5.02 8.77
CA LEU A 76 16.01 -5.48 7.42
C LEU A 76 14.62 -6.12 7.35
N LEU A 77 13.66 -5.26 7.07
CA LEU A 77 12.39 -5.63 6.47
C LEU A 77 12.69 -6.61 5.30
N PRO A 78 12.20 -7.87 5.33
CA PRO A 78 12.58 -8.91 4.36
C PRO A 78 12.27 -8.47 2.94
N GLY A 79 13.31 -8.34 2.11
CA GLY A 79 13.42 -7.54 0.88
C GLY A 79 12.46 -7.80 -0.29
N ARG A 80 11.16 -7.92 -0.06
CA ARG A 80 10.09 -7.97 -1.07
C ARG A 80 8.86 -7.21 -0.58
N PHE A 81 8.97 -5.90 -0.38
CA PHE A 81 7.87 -5.02 0.07
C PHE A 81 6.83 -4.72 -1.02
N SER A 82 6.32 -5.75 -1.68
CA SER A 82 4.95 -5.69 -2.20
C SER A 82 3.95 -6.15 -1.15
N PHE A 83 4.41 -6.58 0.02
CA PHE A 83 3.56 -7.11 1.08
C PHE A 83 3.71 -6.26 2.33
N LEU A 84 2.96 -5.18 2.43
CA LEU A 84 2.76 -4.49 3.70
C LEU A 84 1.73 -5.28 4.53
N PHE A 85 2.08 -6.49 4.99
CA PHE A 85 1.17 -7.43 5.65
C PHE A 85 1.85 -8.27 6.72
N HIS A 86 1.18 -8.99 7.61
CA HIS A 86 -0.03 -8.81 8.42
C HIS A 86 0.18 -9.87 9.49
N ALA A 87 1.00 -9.53 10.49
CA ALA A 87 1.36 -10.43 11.58
C ALA A 87 1.58 -9.61 12.86
N PRO A 88 0.50 -9.10 13.49
CA PRO A 88 0.61 -8.31 14.71
C PRO A 88 1.35 -9.04 15.84
N GLY A 89 1.40 -10.38 15.80
CA GLY A 89 2.01 -11.21 16.85
C GLY A 89 3.41 -11.80 16.56
N LEU A 90 3.90 -11.85 15.32
CA LEU A 90 5.16 -12.54 15.02
C LEU A 90 6.36 -11.61 14.83
N VAL A 91 6.17 -10.36 14.36
CA VAL A 91 7.29 -9.43 14.10
C VAL A 91 6.84 -7.97 14.21
N GLY A 92 6.57 -7.49 15.42
CA GLY A 92 6.71 -6.05 15.74
C GLY A 92 6.01 -5.05 14.80
N TRP A 93 4.68 -4.99 14.83
CA TRP A 93 3.91 -3.83 14.32
C TRP A 93 4.08 -2.62 15.25
N ARG A 94 5.33 -2.31 15.61
CA ARG A 94 5.67 -1.25 16.56
C ARG A 94 5.73 0.12 15.89
N HIS A 95 6.07 0.15 14.61
CA HIS A 95 6.29 1.39 13.85
C HIS A 95 5.47 1.36 12.56
N TYR A 96 4.31 2.03 12.60
CA TYR A 96 3.44 2.21 11.45
C TYR A 96 2.87 3.62 11.45
N SER A 97 2.58 4.11 10.26
CA SER A 97 1.76 5.31 10.05
C SER A 97 0.33 4.90 9.72
N VAL A 98 -0.65 5.69 10.15
CA VAL A 98 -2.05 5.50 9.77
C VAL A 98 -2.41 6.56 8.75
N LEU A 99 -2.80 6.11 7.56
CA LEU A 99 -3.35 6.97 6.54
C LEU A 99 -4.87 6.96 6.66
N GLN A 100 -5.46 8.15 6.53
CA GLN A 100 -6.90 8.35 6.51
C GLN A 100 -7.29 8.88 5.14
N ALA A 101 -8.17 8.17 4.44
CA ALA A 101 -8.69 8.58 3.14
C ALA A 101 -10.18 8.23 3.02
N LYS A 102 -10.87 8.86 2.07
CA LYS A 102 -12.28 8.60 1.81
C LYS A 102 -12.42 7.34 0.94
N PRO A 103 -13.09 6.27 1.41
CA PRO A 103 -13.31 5.08 0.61
C PRO A 103 -14.39 5.27 -0.48
N PRO A 104 -14.34 4.48 -1.57
CA PRO A 104 -13.26 3.54 -1.92
C PRO A 104 -12.04 4.27 -2.51
N PHE A 105 -10.83 3.78 -2.23
CA PHE A 105 -9.59 4.30 -2.82
C PHE A 105 -8.55 3.22 -3.07
N HIS A 106 -7.62 3.46 -3.99
CA HIS A 106 -6.43 2.62 -4.15
C HIS A 106 -5.24 3.22 -3.40
N ILE A 107 -4.51 2.40 -2.66
CA ILE A 107 -3.28 2.84 -1.98
C ILE A 107 -2.06 2.54 -2.86
N GLY A 108 -1.11 3.46 -2.91
CA GLY A 108 0.20 3.21 -3.50
C GLY A 108 1.34 3.80 -2.67
N TRP A 109 2.56 3.39 -3.00
CA TRP A 109 3.76 3.85 -2.33
C TRP A 109 4.96 3.91 -3.26
N VAL A 110 5.84 4.87 -3.01
CA VAL A 110 7.16 4.99 -3.64
C VAL A 110 8.20 4.95 -2.54
N VAL A 111 9.16 4.02 -2.66
CA VAL A 111 10.28 3.89 -1.74
C VAL A 111 11.52 4.47 -2.40
N ARG A 112 12.17 5.39 -1.71
CA ARG A 112 13.40 6.06 -2.13
C ARG A 112 14.52 5.81 -1.13
N GLU A 113 15.74 5.75 -1.64
CA GLU A 113 16.95 5.72 -0.82
C GLU A 113 17.28 7.14 -0.34
N ARG A 114 17.40 7.30 0.98
CA ARG A 114 17.68 8.61 1.59
C ARG A 114 19.05 9.12 1.15
N GLY A 115 19.13 10.40 0.84
CA GLY A 115 20.35 11.07 0.37
C GLY A 115 20.56 10.98 -1.15
N SER A 116 20.34 9.80 -1.77
CA SER A 116 20.44 9.67 -3.23
C SER A 116 19.15 10.02 -3.96
N GLY A 117 18.00 9.90 -3.29
CA GLY A 117 16.67 10.08 -3.89
C GLY A 117 16.30 8.99 -4.89
N ARG A 118 17.16 7.96 -5.06
CA ARG A 118 16.96 6.88 -6.02
C ARG A 118 15.73 6.07 -5.65
N VAL A 119 14.80 5.96 -6.59
CA VAL A 119 13.62 5.10 -6.47
C VAL A 119 14.07 3.64 -6.42
N LYS A 120 13.75 2.96 -5.33
CA LYS A 120 13.97 1.51 -5.15
C LYS A 120 12.74 0.73 -5.59
N GLN A 121 11.57 1.32 -5.41
CA GLN A 121 10.30 0.65 -5.64
C GLN A 121 9.20 1.69 -5.82
N SER A 122 8.28 1.42 -6.74
CA SER A 122 7.04 2.18 -6.90
C SER A 122 5.91 1.19 -7.14
N ILE A 123 4.85 1.26 -6.33
CA ILE A 123 3.74 0.30 -6.35
C ILE A 123 2.40 1.01 -6.18
N VAL A 124 1.38 0.48 -6.84
CA VAL A 124 -0.02 0.72 -6.49
C VAL A 124 -0.75 -0.60 -6.25
N HIS A 125 -1.62 -0.62 -5.24
CA HIS A 125 -2.47 -1.75 -4.92
C HIS A 125 -3.70 -1.76 -5.84
N ARG A 126 -3.90 -2.89 -6.53
CA ARG A 126 -4.94 -3.06 -7.56
C ARG A 126 -6.35 -3.24 -7.01
N LEU A 127 -6.49 -3.66 -5.76
CA LEU A 127 -7.80 -3.72 -5.11
C LEU A 127 -8.07 -2.41 -4.37
N PRO A 128 -9.31 -1.89 -4.44
CA PRO A 128 -9.70 -0.75 -3.65
C PRO A 128 -9.76 -1.13 -2.17
N ILE A 129 -9.57 -0.14 -1.32
CA ILE A 129 -9.74 -0.21 0.11
C ILE A 129 -11.05 0.48 0.46
N ASP A 130 -11.95 -0.27 1.09
CA ASP A 130 -13.25 0.22 1.57
C ASP A 130 -13.18 0.76 3.00
N ASP A 131 -12.07 0.51 3.71
CA ASP A 131 -11.82 1.05 5.04
C ASP A 131 -11.28 2.48 4.98
N GLN A 132 -11.75 3.33 5.89
CA GLN A 132 -11.29 4.72 5.99
C GLN A 132 -9.82 4.85 6.45
N TYR A 133 -9.34 3.87 7.20
CA TYR A 133 -8.01 3.89 7.81
C TYR A 133 -7.15 2.74 7.32
N VAL A 134 -5.91 3.04 6.93
CA VAL A 134 -4.94 2.05 6.48
C VAL A 134 -3.65 2.22 7.26
N ARG A 135 -3.14 1.12 7.82
CA ARG A 135 -1.84 1.08 8.49
C ARG A 135 -0.76 0.78 7.45
N MET A 136 0.25 1.63 7.39
CA MET A 136 1.42 1.46 6.54
C MET A 136 2.66 1.28 7.39
N LEU A 137 3.44 0.25 7.12
CA LEU A 137 4.66 -0.03 7.88
C LEU A 137 5.73 1.02 7.59
N SER A 138 6.43 1.45 8.64
CA SER A 138 7.61 2.30 8.49
C SER A 138 8.77 1.47 7.94
N GLY A 139 9.41 1.96 6.87
CA GLY A 139 10.56 1.31 6.23
C GLY A 139 11.85 1.36 7.07
N PRO A 140 12.98 0.85 6.55
CA PRO A 140 14.28 1.00 7.18
C PRO A 140 14.75 2.46 7.22
N ALA A 141 15.60 2.86 8.18
CA ALA A 141 16.00 4.25 8.43
C ALA A 141 16.72 4.94 7.26
N HIS A 142 17.32 4.16 6.37
CA HIS A 142 17.97 4.65 5.15
C HIS A 142 16.99 4.78 3.97
N LEU A 143 15.71 4.46 4.15
CA LEU A 143 14.65 4.60 3.16
C LEU A 143 13.63 5.64 3.59
N GLU A 144 13.05 6.28 2.58
CA GLU A 144 11.92 7.19 2.68
C GLU A 144 10.79 6.60 1.84
N THR A 145 9.56 6.60 2.38
CA THR A 145 8.39 6.06 1.69
C THR A 145 7.32 7.13 1.55
N GLU A 146 6.98 7.45 0.31
CA GLU A 146 5.88 8.36 -0.05
C GLU A 146 4.63 7.53 -0.29
N PHE A 147 3.61 7.69 0.55
CA PHE A 147 2.32 7.05 0.36
C PHE A 147 1.35 7.98 -0.36
N PHE A 148 0.51 7.43 -1.23
CA PHE A 148 -0.50 8.20 -1.96
C PHE A 148 -1.79 7.42 -2.16
N CYS A 149 -2.90 8.12 -2.33
CA CYS A 149 -4.20 7.53 -2.63
C CYS A 149 -4.63 7.89 -4.06
N GLY A 150 -5.00 6.90 -4.87
CA GLY A 150 -5.64 7.08 -6.16
C GLY A 150 -7.16 6.89 -6.06
N THR A 151 -7.92 7.56 -6.93
CA THR A 151 -9.38 7.30 -7.06
C THR A 151 -9.62 5.95 -7.70
N SER A 152 -10.65 5.25 -7.21
CA SER A 152 -11.31 4.14 -7.90
C SER A 152 -12.04 4.58 -9.17
#